data_AF-A0AAE0RBW7-F1
#
_entry.id   AF-A0AAE0RBW7-F1
#
_cell.length_a   1.000
_cell.length_b   1.000
_cell.length_c   1.000
_cell.angle_alpha   90.00
_cell.angle_beta   90.00
_cell.angle_gamma   90.00
#
_symmetry.space_group_name_H-M   'P 1'
#
loop_
_entity.id
_entity.type
_entity.pdbx_description
1 polymer ?
#
loop_
_entity_poly.entity_id
_entity_poly.type
_entity_poly.pdbx_seq_one_letter_code
_entity_poly.pdbx_strand_id
1 'polypeptide(L)'
;MQLGRSRLTEQEHRRRGQMRLCYYCGPSGHLIHRCPERPSSAQVALIDSGAAVNLIDGALVEELGIPTIPCVPSLRIMAIDSQPFGGGLSHASDRTVGVPVGPVSS
;
A
#
# COMPACT_ATOMS: atom_id res chain seq x y z
N MET A 1 22.67 -8.69 16.56
CA MET A 1 21.31 -8.97 16.06
C MET A 1 20.70 -7.64 15.68
N GLN A 2 20.46 -7.39 14.38
CA GLN A 2 19.92 -6.10 13.91
C GLN A 2 18.47 -6.31 13.47
N LEU A 3 17.56 -6.06 14.40
CA LEU A 3 16.12 -6.13 14.22
C LEU A 3 15.62 -4.78 13.69
N GLY A 4 15.32 -4.73 12.39
CA GLY A 4 14.34 -3.81 11.83
C GLY A 4 14.82 -2.42 11.40
N ARG A 5 14.45 -2.07 10.16
CA ARG A 5 14.43 -0.73 9.51
C ARG A 5 15.71 -0.21 8.86
N SER A 6 16.88 -0.79 9.09
CA SER A 6 18.09 -0.36 8.36
C SER A 6 18.11 -0.95 6.94
N ARG A 7 18.39 -0.12 5.92
CA ARG A 7 18.68 -0.63 4.57
C ARG A 7 19.86 -1.61 4.69
N LEU A 8 19.68 -2.82 4.13
CA LEU A 8 20.77 -3.78 4.02
C LEU A 8 21.86 -3.18 3.13
N THR A 9 23.12 -3.45 3.45
CA THR A 9 24.20 -3.19 2.51
C THR A 9 24.06 -4.11 1.30
N GLU A 10 24.60 -3.72 0.15
CA GLU A 10 24.61 -4.56 -1.07
C GLU A 10 25.23 -5.94 -0.81
N GLN A 11 26.30 -5.98 0.00
CA GLN A 11 26.95 -7.23 0.40
C GLN A 11 26.00 -8.12 1.20
N GLU A 12 25.26 -7.56 2.17
CA GLU A 12 24.31 -8.31 2.98
C GLU A 12 23.08 -8.73 2.17
N HIS A 13 22.60 -7.88 1.25
CA HIS A 13 21.51 -8.21 0.34
C HIS A 13 21.87 -9.40 -0.56
N ARG A 14 23.08 -9.38 -1.13
CA ARG A 14 23.61 -10.48 -1.95
C ARG A 14 23.79 -11.76 -1.14
N ARG A 15 24.37 -11.66 0.07
CA ARG A 15 24.56 -12.80 0.97
C ARG A 15 23.22 -13.45 1.33
N ARG A 16 22.21 -12.66 1.69
CA ARG A 16 20.87 -13.17 2.02
C ARG A 16 20.19 -13.80 0.81
N GLY A 17 20.37 -13.26 -0.39
CA GLY A 17 19.86 -13.85 -1.63
C GLY A 17 20.50 -15.19 -1.98
N GLN A 18 21.82 -15.27 -1.90
CA GLN A 18 22.58 -16.51 -2.17
C GLN A 18 22.27 -17.61 -1.17
N MET A 19 22.16 -17.25 0.12
CA MET A 19 21.94 -18.22 1.20
C MET A 19 20.47 -18.41 1.58
N ARG A 20 19.53 -17.82 0.81
CA ARG A 20 18.08 -17.86 1.06
C ARG A 20 17.70 -17.54 2.51
N LEU A 21 18.26 -16.46 3.01
CA LEU A 21 17.98 -15.94 4.34
C LEU A 21 16.85 -14.92 4.29
N CYS A 22 16.11 -14.80 5.40
CA CYS A 22 15.09 -13.79 5.55
C CYS A 22 15.70 -12.38 5.49
N TYR A 23 15.18 -11.55 4.58
CA TYR A 23 15.60 -10.15 4.44
C TYR A 23 15.22 -9.25 5.63
N TYR A 24 14.38 -9.74 6.55
CA TYR A 24 14.05 -9.05 7.79
C TYR A 24 14.96 -9.52 8.93
N CYS A 25 14.69 -10.68 9.53
CA CYS A 25 15.40 -11.14 10.74
C CYS A 25 16.76 -11.82 10.46
N GLY A 26 16.99 -12.37 9.25
CA GLY A 26 18.27 -12.97 8.87
C GLY A 26 18.39 -14.50 8.93
N PRO A 27 17.61 -15.26 9.73
CA PRO A 27 17.54 -16.72 9.62
C PRO A 27 17.00 -17.25 8.29
N SER A 28 17.37 -18.49 7.94
CA SER A 28 16.80 -19.27 6.83
C SER A 28 15.45 -19.90 7.21
N GLY A 29 14.80 -20.55 6.23
CA GLY A 29 13.55 -21.30 6.43
C GLY A 29 12.28 -20.52 6.11
N HIS A 30 12.38 -19.19 5.98
CA HIS A 30 11.30 -18.34 5.51
C HIS A 30 11.84 -17.14 4.73
N LEU A 31 11.00 -16.54 3.90
CA LEU A 31 11.27 -15.25 3.26
C LEU A 31 10.55 -14.14 4.00
N ILE A 32 10.89 -12.88 3.69
CA ILE A 32 10.38 -11.69 4.40
C ILE A 32 8.84 -11.62 4.51
N HIS A 33 8.09 -12.24 3.61
CA HIS A 33 6.62 -12.28 3.62
C HIS A 33 6.04 -13.33 4.60
N ARG A 34 6.85 -14.28 5.09
CA ARG A 34 6.48 -15.29 6.09
C ARG A 34 7.30 -15.17 7.38
N CYS A 35 7.93 -14.01 7.59
CA CYS A 35 8.79 -13.81 8.74
C CYS A 35 7.95 -13.65 10.02
N PRO A 36 8.10 -14.54 11.02
CA PRO A 36 7.31 -14.47 12.25
C PRO A 36 7.72 -13.29 13.14
N GLU A 37 8.98 -12.84 13.01
CA GLU A 37 9.51 -11.66 13.68
C GLU A 37 9.12 -10.36 12.97
N ARG A 38 8.62 -10.44 11.73
CA ARG A 38 8.16 -9.26 11.02
C ARG A 38 6.81 -8.87 11.62
N PRO A 39 6.70 -7.70 12.29
CA PRO A 39 5.40 -7.22 12.74
C PRO A 39 4.48 -7.15 11.51
N SER A 40 3.25 -7.62 11.66
CA SER A 40 2.25 -7.67 10.58
C SER A 40 2.16 -6.29 9.91
N SER A 41 2.86 -6.14 8.79
CA SER A 41 2.89 -4.85 8.12
C SER A 41 1.61 -4.77 7.31
N ALA A 42 0.74 -3.86 7.75
CA ALA A 42 -0.12 -3.01 6.94
C ALA A 42 0.08 -3.18 5.43
N GLN A 43 -1.04 -3.32 4.72
CA GLN A 43 -1.07 -3.26 3.27
C GLN A 43 -0.21 -2.08 2.80
N VAL A 44 0.65 -2.32 1.81
CA VAL A 44 1.49 -1.29 1.24
C VAL A 44 0.60 -0.47 0.31
N ALA A 45 0.15 0.69 0.79
CA ALA A 45 -0.38 1.72 -0.09
C ALA A 45 0.80 2.52 -0.67
N LEU A 46 0.78 2.76 -1.98
CA LEU A 46 1.70 3.68 -2.64
C LEU A 46 1.16 5.09 -2.48
N ILE A 47 1.85 5.93 -1.70
CA ILE A 47 1.59 7.38 -1.72
C ILE A 47 2.37 7.97 -2.89
N ASP A 48 1.69 8.06 -4.04
CA ASP A 48 2.23 8.67 -5.24
C ASP A 48 1.91 10.17 -5.26
N SER A 49 2.88 11.00 -4.91
CA SER A 49 2.76 12.47 -5.03
C SER A 49 2.70 12.95 -6.49
N GLY A 50 2.89 12.06 -7.47
CA GLY A 50 2.72 12.30 -8.90
C GLY A 50 1.33 11.97 -9.45
N ALA A 51 0.43 11.43 -8.63
CA ALA A 51 -0.96 11.24 -9.04
C ALA A 51 -1.69 12.59 -9.02
N ALA A 52 -2.32 12.95 -10.14
CA ALA A 52 -3.17 14.15 -10.19
C ALA A 52 -4.37 14.07 -9.22
N VAL A 53 -4.71 12.86 -8.75
CA VAL A 53 -5.82 12.55 -7.85
C VAL A 53 -5.42 11.41 -6.91
N ASN A 54 -5.76 11.50 -5.62
CA ASN A 54 -5.66 10.38 -4.68
C ASN A 54 -6.81 9.40 -4.96
N LEU A 55 -6.55 8.35 -5.74
CA LEU A 55 -7.54 7.33 -6.07
C LEU A 55 -7.56 6.25 -4.97
N ILE A 56 -8.77 5.89 -4.52
CA ILE A 56 -9.02 4.83 -3.56
C ILE A 56 -10.00 3.84 -4.20
N ASP A 57 -9.79 2.54 -3.97
CA ASP A 57 -10.69 1.50 -4.46
C ASP A 57 -12.11 1.67 -3.89
N GLY A 58 -13.13 1.51 -4.73
CA GLY A 58 -14.53 1.69 -4.34
C GLY A 58 -15.00 0.71 -3.28
N ALA A 59 -14.54 -0.55 -3.32
CA ALA A 59 -14.89 -1.54 -2.31
C ALA A 59 -14.33 -1.17 -0.93
N LEU A 60 -13.15 -0.54 -0.89
CA LEU A 60 -12.55 -0.07 0.36
C LEU A 60 -13.31 1.15 0.93
N VAL A 61 -13.83 2.02 0.07
CA VAL A 61 -14.72 3.14 0.48
C VAL A 61 -15.98 2.61 1.15
N GLU A 62 -16.60 1.57 0.58
CA GLU A 62 -17.77 0.89 1.15
C GLU A 62 -17.45 0.19 2.47
N GLU A 63 -16.35 -0.59 2.52
CA GLU A 63 -15.92 -1.33 3.71
C GLU A 63 -15.66 -0.40 4.91
N LEU A 64 -15.01 0.73 4.67
CA LEU A 64 -14.67 1.70 5.71
C LEU A 64 -15.80 2.70 6.00
N GLY A 65 -16.94 2.61 5.29
CA GLY A 65 -18.06 3.54 5.45
C GLY A 65 -17.67 4.99 5.18
N ILE A 66 -16.77 5.23 4.22
CA ILE A 66 -16.28 6.57 3.91
C ILE A 66 -17.41 7.35 3.23
N PRO A 67 -17.86 8.48 3.79
CA PRO A 67 -18.89 9.29 3.16
C PRO A 67 -18.36 9.89 1.86
N THR A 68 -19.15 9.74 0.79
CA THR A 68 -18.84 10.31 -0.52
C THR A 68 -19.93 11.27 -0.99
N ILE A 69 -19.56 12.14 -1.91
CA ILE A 69 -20.42 13.10 -2.59
C ILE A 69 -20.37 12.76 -4.09
N PRO A 70 -21.51 12.70 -4.79
CA PRO A 70 -21.53 12.42 -6.21
C PRO A 70 -20.84 13.51 -7.01
N CYS A 71 -20.05 13.11 -7.99
CA CYS A 71 -19.47 13.99 -9.00
C CYS A 71 -20.46 14.11 -10.17
N VAL A 72 -21.06 15.29 -10.34
CA VAL A 72 -22.02 15.55 -11.41
C VAL A 72 -21.60 16.77 -12.24
N PRO A 73 -21.27 16.61 -13.54
CA PRO A 73 -21.12 15.33 -14.25
C PRO A 73 -19.91 14.53 -13.74
N SER A 74 -19.90 13.22 -14.00
CA SER A 74 -18.76 12.35 -13.66
C SER A 74 -17.47 12.90 -14.27
N LEU A 75 -16.39 12.91 -13.48
CA LEU A 75 -15.09 13.43 -13.92
C LEU A 75 -14.44 12.42 -14.88
N ARG A 76 -14.19 12.84 -16.12
CA ARG A 76 -13.48 11.99 -17.08
C ARG A 76 -12.00 11.88 -16.71
N ILE A 77 -11.49 10.66 -16.56
CA ILE A 77 -10.06 10.41 -16.41
C ILE A 77 -9.49 10.07 -17.79
N MET A 78 -8.37 10.70 -18.11
CA MET A 78 -7.56 10.38 -19.30
C MET A 78 -6.22 9.83 -18.85
N ALA A 79 -5.80 8.72 -19.45
CA ALA A 79 -4.45 8.21 -19.32
C ALA A 79 -3.46 9.13 -20.06
N ILE A 80 -2.15 8.95 -19.81
CA ILE A 80 -1.10 9.80 -20.40
C ILE A 80 -1.03 9.70 -21.93
N ASP A 81 -1.49 8.58 -22.49
CA ASP A 81 -1.66 8.36 -23.93
C ASP A 81 -2.96 8.99 -24.49
N SER A 82 -3.64 9.80 -23.68
CA SER A 82 -4.93 10.44 -24.00
C SER A 82 -6.08 9.46 -24.24
N GLN A 83 -5.96 8.20 -23.82
CA GLN A 83 -7.09 7.28 -23.85
C GLN A 83 -7.99 7.47 -22.62
N PRO A 84 -9.32 7.37 -22.76
CA PRO A 84 -10.22 7.42 -21.62
C PRO A 84 -10.01 6.21 -20.73
N PHE A 85 -9.91 6.44 -19.42
CA PHE A 85 -9.75 5.39 -18.42
C PHE A 85 -11.09 5.09 -17.73
N GLY A 86 -11.70 3.95 -18.07
CA GLY A 86 -12.94 3.47 -17.46
C GLY A 86 -14.13 4.45 -17.59
N GLY A 87 -15.04 4.42 -16.61
CA GLY A 87 -16.22 5.30 -16.55
C GLY A 87 -15.96 6.69 -15.94
N GLY A 88 -14.71 7.00 -15.58
CA GLY A 88 -14.37 8.21 -14.84
C GLY A 88 -14.71 8.13 -13.35
N LEU A 89 -14.55 9.27 -12.66
CA LEU A 89 -14.88 9.43 -11.24
C LEU A 89 -16.34 9.82 -11.09
N SER A 90 -17.11 8.96 -10.44
CA SER A 90 -18.52 9.21 -10.13
C SER A 90 -18.75 9.76 -8.74
N HIS A 91 -17.79 9.60 -7.81
CA HIS A 91 -17.89 10.00 -6.41
C HIS A 91 -16.54 10.49 -5.89
N ALA A 92 -16.56 11.44 -4.96
CA ALA A 92 -15.39 11.94 -4.25
C ALA A 92 -15.69 12.06 -2.76
N SER A 93 -14.66 12.11 -1.92
CA SER A 93 -14.79 12.46 -0.50
C SER A 93 -13.95 13.69 -0.19
N ASP A 94 -14.51 14.63 0.57
CA ASP A 94 -13.79 15.78 1.14
C ASP A 94 -13.39 15.54 2.60
N ARG A 95 -13.66 14.33 3.11
CA ARG A 95 -13.44 13.98 4.50
C ARG A 95 -12.07 13.38 4.70
N THR A 96 -11.38 13.88 5.72
CA THR A 96 -10.20 13.22 6.24
C THR A 96 -10.65 11.98 7.00
N VAL A 97 -10.20 10.81 6.56
CA VAL A 97 -10.46 9.54 7.23
C VAL A 97 -9.19 9.12 7.96
N GLY A 98 -9.28 9.00 9.29
CA GLY A 98 -8.23 8.40 10.08
C GLY A 98 -8.31 6.88 9.95
N VAL A 99 -7.46 6.28 9.11
CA VAL A 99 -7.38 4.82 9.01
C VAL A 99 -6.47 4.33 10.14
N PRO A 100 -6.99 3.57 11.13
CA PRO A 100 -6.14 3.02 12.18
C PRO A 100 -5.20 1.99 11.55
N VAL A 101 -3.91 2.26 11.65
CA VAL A 101 -2.88 1.36 11.15
C VAL A 101 -2.39 0.49 12.32
N GLY A 102 -3.10 -0.61 12.63
CA GLY A 102 -2.76 -1.49 13.76
C GLY A 102 -3.86 -2.52 14.10
N PRO A 103 -3.62 -3.46 15.04
CA PRO A 103 -4.60 -4.50 15.37
C PRO A 103 -5.83 -3.89 16.06
N VAL A 104 -7.02 -4.21 15.55
CA VAL A 104 -8.29 -3.99 16.23
C VAL A 104 -8.46 -5.16 17.20
N SER A 105 -8.24 -4.92 18.49
CA SER A 105 -8.54 -5.90 19.53
C SER A 105 -10.05 -6.14 19.56
N SER A 106 -10.45 -7.40 19.63
CA SER A 106 -11.84 -7.86 19.84
C SER A 106 -12.46 -7.29 21.11
#